data_AF-A0A352XD58-F1
#
_entry.id   AF-A0A352XD58-F1
#
_cell.length_a   1.000
_cell.length_b   1.000
_cell.length_c   1.000
_cell.angle_alpha   90.00
_cell.angle_beta   90.00
_cell.angle_gamma   90.00
#
_symmetry.space_group_name_H-M   'P 1'
#
loop_
_entity.id
_entity.type
_entity.pdbx_description
1 polymer ?
#
loop_
_entity_poly.entity_id
_entity_poly.type
_entity_poly.pdbx_seq_one_letter_code
_entity_poly.pdbx_strand_id
1 'polypeptide(L)'
;MWPNIYRRGILILLSSTLITACSKDENVNVAPPTPTPAPTAITTPSPTPKIAKSSLAKTPNTPIHDTFEEATDTAISAVTISQSTVSREDWKLVANRWQEAINLMKKVPGSSKNYKTAQAKIPEYQNKWEDAKKKAEPVVKIDPEQLETNPSFFSMPIKGKYGG
;
A
#
# COMPACT_ATOMS: atom_id res chain seq x y z
N MET A 1 6.90 15.09 18.26
CA MET A 1 5.61 15.29 18.93
C MET A 1 4.62 15.86 17.93
N TRP A 2 3.94 15.01 17.15
CA TRP A 2 2.86 15.45 16.25
C TRP A 2 1.57 14.74 16.67
N PRO A 3 0.47 15.46 16.93
CA PRO A 3 -0.74 14.87 17.47
C PRO A 3 -1.61 14.24 16.37
N ASN A 4 -1.96 12.97 16.56
CA ASN A 4 -2.95 12.24 15.79
C ASN A 4 -4.36 12.68 16.20
N ILE A 5 -4.93 13.61 15.45
CA ILE A 5 -6.35 13.98 15.51
C ILE A 5 -7.14 13.18 14.48
N TYR A 6 -7.50 11.94 14.83
CA TYR A 6 -8.63 11.27 14.21
C TYR A 6 -9.56 10.78 15.32
N ARG A 7 -10.35 11.73 15.83
CA ARG A 7 -11.44 11.51 16.77
C ARG A 7 -12.69 11.16 15.96
N ARG A 8 -13.24 9.99 16.29
CA ARG A 8 -14.50 9.42 15.81
C ARG A 8 -15.61 10.47 15.72
N GLY A 9 -16.26 10.52 14.57
CA GLY A 9 -17.51 11.24 14.34
C GLY A 9 -18.25 10.58 13.18
N ILE A 10 -18.98 9.50 13.48
CA ILE A 10 -19.95 8.91 12.57
C ILE A 10 -21.10 9.92 12.45
N LEU A 11 -21.29 10.50 11.26
CA LEU A 11 -22.54 11.12 10.87
C LEU A 11 -23.05 10.36 9.64
N ILE A 12 -23.98 9.44 9.89
CA ILE A 12 -24.81 8.83 8.86
C ILE A 12 -25.77 9.93 8.39
N LEU A 13 -25.58 10.43 7.18
CA LEU A 13 -26.63 11.13 6.45
C LEU A 13 -27.10 10.22 5.32
N LEU A 14 -28.26 9.62 5.58
CA LEU A 14 -29.14 9.03 4.60
C LEU A 14 -29.64 10.15 3.67
N SER A 15 -29.31 10.09 2.37
CA SER A 15 -30.14 10.72 1.33
C SER A 15 -29.84 10.11 -0.04
N SER A 16 -30.83 9.39 -0.54
CA SER A 16 -31.00 8.88 -1.90
C SER A 16 -31.01 9.98 -2.96
N THR A 17 -30.51 9.69 -4.17
CA THR A 17 -31.29 9.74 -5.44
C THR A 17 -30.49 9.13 -6.59
N LEU A 18 -31.12 8.22 -7.34
CA LEU A 18 -30.63 7.73 -8.62
C LEU A 18 -30.85 8.80 -9.68
N ILE A 19 -29.84 9.10 -10.49
CA ILE A 19 -30.05 9.63 -11.84
C ILE A 19 -29.11 8.89 -12.80
N THR A 20 -29.67 7.96 -13.56
CA THR A 20 -29.05 7.36 -14.74
C THR A 20 -29.01 8.42 -15.84
N ALA A 21 -27.85 9.04 -16.06
CA ALA A 21 -27.63 9.86 -17.23
C ALA A 21 -26.94 9.01 -18.31
N CYS A 22 -27.76 8.42 -19.19
CA CYS A 22 -27.32 7.85 -20.46
C CYS A 22 -26.88 8.99 -21.38
N SER A 23 -25.61 9.05 -21.76
CA SER A 23 -25.19 9.80 -22.96
C SER A 23 -25.16 8.84 -24.13
N LYS A 24 -26.26 8.87 -24.88
CA LYS A 24 -26.47 8.22 -26.16
C LYS A 24 -26.36 9.34 -27.20
N ASP A 25 -25.16 9.60 -27.70
CA ASP A 25 -24.98 10.45 -28.88
C ASP A 25 -24.90 9.55 -30.12
N GLU A 26 -25.98 9.55 -30.88
CA GLU A 26 -26.06 9.01 -32.24
C GLU A 26 -26.25 10.19 -33.18
N ASN A 27 -25.24 10.49 -33.99
CA ASN A 27 -25.39 11.33 -35.19
C ASN A 27 -24.71 10.65 -36.39
N VAL A 28 -25.43 9.68 -36.95
CA VAL A 28 -25.83 9.51 -38.36
C VAL A 28 -24.90 10.08 -39.48
N ASN A 29 -24.25 9.15 -40.20
CA ASN A 29 -24.25 8.98 -41.69
C ASN A 29 -23.33 9.91 -42.53
N VAL A 30 -22.63 9.53 -43.61
CA VAL A 30 -22.76 8.55 -44.72
C VAL A 30 -21.33 8.34 -45.31
N ALA A 31 -20.73 7.14 -45.24
CA ALA A 31 -20.55 6.09 -46.27
C ALA A 31 -19.26 6.15 -47.17
N PRO A 32 -18.75 4.98 -47.65
CA PRO A 32 -17.39 4.76 -48.20
C PRO A 32 -17.38 4.60 -49.76
N PRO A 33 -16.25 4.33 -50.46
CA PRO A 33 -15.70 2.95 -50.60
C PRO A 33 -14.15 2.83 -50.74
N THR A 34 -13.62 1.65 -50.43
CA THR A 34 -12.25 1.15 -50.74
C THR A 34 -12.16 0.62 -52.20
N PRO A 35 -10.99 0.57 -52.89
CA PRO A 35 -10.02 -0.56 -52.75
C PRO A 35 -8.50 -0.25 -53.00
N THR A 36 -7.62 -1.00 -52.28
CA THR A 36 -6.33 -1.70 -52.61
C THR A 36 -5.65 -1.46 -53.99
N PRO A 37 -4.29 -1.43 -54.21
CA PRO A 37 -3.22 -2.36 -53.72
C PRO A 37 -1.79 -1.79 -53.39
N ALA A 38 -0.93 -2.66 -52.82
CA ALA A 38 0.52 -2.54 -52.54
C ALA A 38 1.40 -2.67 -53.83
N PRO A 39 2.75 -2.90 -53.87
CA PRO A 39 3.89 -2.76 -52.93
C PRO A 39 5.18 -2.10 -53.58
N THR A 40 6.28 -1.99 -52.80
CA THR A 40 7.73 -1.99 -53.22
C THR A 40 8.31 -0.94 -54.21
N ALA A 41 9.33 -0.17 -53.78
CA ALA A 41 10.67 -0.04 -54.44
C ALA A 41 11.45 1.25 -54.06
N ILE A 42 12.51 1.17 -53.24
CA ILE A 42 13.98 1.24 -53.52
C ILE A 42 14.60 2.61 -53.95
N THR A 43 15.67 2.97 -53.22
CA THR A 43 16.97 3.63 -53.62
C THR A 43 17.04 5.15 -53.86
N THR A 44 17.78 5.96 -53.06
CA THR A 44 19.27 6.17 -52.95
C THR A 44 19.79 7.18 -54.01
N PRO A 45 20.89 7.97 -53.87
CA PRO A 45 21.79 8.32 -52.74
C PRO A 45 22.00 9.85 -52.55
N SER A 46 22.65 10.27 -51.47
CA SER A 46 23.66 11.34 -51.60
C SER A 46 24.79 11.19 -50.57
N PRO A 47 26.07 11.40 -50.95
CA PRO A 47 27.21 10.76 -50.31
C PRO A 47 28.13 11.72 -49.53
N THR A 48 28.47 11.33 -48.29
CA THR A 48 29.77 11.53 -47.56
C THR A 48 30.29 12.96 -47.26
N PRO A 49 31.31 13.15 -46.39
CA PRO A 49 31.71 12.42 -45.17
C PRO A 49 32.19 13.37 -44.04
N LYS A 50 31.85 13.12 -42.77
CA LYS A 50 32.83 13.34 -41.68
C LYS A 50 32.56 12.49 -40.45
N ILE A 51 33.57 11.68 -40.17
CA ILE A 51 33.76 10.81 -39.02
C ILE A 51 33.52 11.56 -37.71
N ALA A 52 32.55 11.08 -36.93
CA ALA A 52 32.64 11.12 -35.47
C ALA A 52 32.50 9.67 -34.99
N LYS A 53 33.64 9.08 -34.63
CA LYS A 53 33.69 7.88 -33.81
C LYS A 53 32.98 8.17 -32.49
N SER A 54 31.72 7.76 -32.37
CA SER A 54 31.05 7.53 -31.09
C SER A 54 30.09 6.37 -31.24
N SER A 55 30.66 5.22 -31.62
CA SER A 55 30.01 3.91 -31.57
C SER A 55 30.67 3.13 -30.43
N LEU A 56 30.45 3.55 -29.18
CA LEU A 56 30.68 2.70 -28.01
C LEU A 56 29.95 3.24 -26.77
N ALA A 57 28.63 3.10 -26.74
CA ALA A 57 27.85 2.90 -25.51
C ALA A 57 26.42 2.56 -25.93
N LYS A 58 26.22 1.34 -26.43
CA LYS A 58 24.89 0.73 -26.42
C LYS A 58 24.60 0.44 -24.95
N THR A 59 24.09 1.45 -24.23
CA THR A 59 23.52 1.24 -22.89
C THR A 59 22.48 0.15 -23.05
N PRO A 60 22.59 -0.98 -22.35
CA PRO A 60 21.49 -1.93 -22.27
C PRO A 60 20.34 -1.18 -21.60
N ASN A 61 19.38 -0.70 -22.40
CA ASN A 61 18.11 -0.19 -21.90
C ASN A 61 17.23 -1.38 -21.51
N THR A 62 17.81 -2.35 -20.80
CA THR A 62 17.09 -3.41 -20.13
C THR A 62 16.30 -2.71 -19.02
N PRO A 63 14.97 -2.84 -18.97
CA PRO A 63 14.21 -2.39 -17.81
C PRO A 63 14.88 -3.05 -16.60
N ILE A 64 15.47 -2.24 -15.72
CA ILE A 64 15.97 -2.74 -14.43
C ILE A 64 14.72 -3.22 -13.71
N HIS A 65 14.50 -4.53 -13.73
CA HIS A 65 13.37 -5.16 -13.06
C HIS A 65 13.69 -5.10 -11.57
N ASP A 66 13.19 -4.07 -10.90
CA ASP A 66 13.39 -3.89 -9.46
C ASP A 66 12.21 -4.49 -8.67
N THR A 67 12.46 -4.76 -7.39
CA THR A 67 11.49 -5.37 -6.47
C THR A 67 10.46 -4.39 -5.93
N PHE A 68 10.39 -3.15 -6.44
CA PHE A 68 9.52 -2.12 -5.89
C PHE A 68 8.04 -2.46 -6.09
N GLU A 69 7.65 -2.84 -7.31
CA GLU A 69 6.25 -3.19 -7.63
C GLU A 69 5.77 -4.39 -6.79
N GLU A 70 6.62 -5.42 -6.67
CA GLU A 70 6.34 -6.59 -5.82
C GLU A 70 6.18 -6.19 -4.34
N ALA A 71 7.01 -5.24 -3.86
CA ALA A 71 6.88 -4.71 -2.50
C ALA A 71 5.55 -3.97 -2.29
N THR A 72 5.13 -3.17 -3.27
CA THR A 72 3.87 -2.43 -3.19
C THR A 72 2.66 -3.35 -3.27
N ASP A 73 2.69 -4.37 -4.14
CA ASP A 73 1.63 -5.37 -4.23
C ASP A 73 1.50 -6.18 -2.94
N THR A 74 2.62 -6.56 -2.35
CA THR A 74 2.65 -7.24 -1.05
C THR A 74 2.07 -6.35 0.06
N ALA A 75 2.42 -5.06 0.07
CA ALA A 75 1.87 -4.10 1.01
C ALA A 75 0.35 -3.90 0.82
N ILE A 76 -0.13 -3.84 -0.42
CA ILE A 76 -1.56 -3.77 -0.75
C ILE A 76 -2.28 -5.03 -0.23
N SER A 77 -1.70 -6.22 -0.43
CA SER A 77 -2.22 -7.46 0.14
C SER A 77 -2.34 -7.37 1.67
N ALA A 78 -1.31 -6.89 2.36
CA ALA A 78 -1.33 -6.70 3.81
C ALA A 78 -2.46 -5.76 4.26
N VAL A 79 -2.64 -4.64 3.55
CA VAL A 79 -3.75 -3.70 3.80
C VAL A 79 -5.09 -4.38 3.60
N THR A 80 -5.30 -5.06 2.47
CA THR A 80 -6.57 -5.71 2.14
C THR A 80 -6.95 -6.76 3.18
N ILE A 81 -6.02 -7.61 3.60
CA ILE A 81 -6.25 -8.61 4.65
C ILE A 81 -6.59 -7.93 5.98
N SER A 82 -5.92 -6.83 6.31
CA SER A 82 -6.11 -6.13 7.59
C SER A 82 -7.48 -5.46 7.76
N GLN A 83 -8.24 -5.25 6.68
CA GLN A 83 -9.51 -4.51 6.72
C GLN A 83 -10.64 -5.29 7.38
N SER A 84 -10.67 -6.61 7.23
CA SER A 84 -11.77 -7.47 7.69
C SER A 84 -11.35 -8.50 8.73
N THR A 85 -10.05 -8.62 9.02
CA THR A 85 -9.61 -9.63 9.96
C THR A 85 -9.75 -9.20 11.42
N VAL A 86 -10.16 -10.17 12.23
CA VAL A 86 -10.29 -10.07 13.69
C VAL A 86 -9.44 -11.09 14.43
N SER A 87 -8.92 -12.08 13.70
CA SER A 87 -8.30 -13.27 14.28
C SER A 87 -6.79 -13.08 14.44
N ARG A 88 -6.20 -13.70 15.46
CA ARG A 88 -4.77 -13.52 15.78
C ARG A 88 -3.88 -14.04 14.65
N GLU A 89 -4.25 -15.19 14.12
CA GLU A 89 -3.65 -15.95 13.04
C GLU A 89 -3.62 -15.15 11.74
N ASP A 90 -4.70 -14.45 11.42
CA ASP A 90 -4.72 -13.54 10.28
C ASP A 90 -3.90 -12.28 10.56
N TRP A 91 -3.87 -11.76 11.80
CA TRP A 91 -2.95 -10.67 12.15
C TRP A 91 -1.49 -11.10 12.00
N LYS A 92 -1.14 -12.37 12.25
CA LYS A 92 0.19 -12.92 11.90
C LYS A 92 0.42 -12.91 10.40
N LEU A 93 -0.58 -13.28 9.59
CA LEU A 93 -0.48 -13.20 8.14
C LEU A 93 -0.24 -11.75 7.67
N VAL A 94 -0.98 -10.78 8.21
CA VAL A 94 -0.78 -9.34 7.93
C VAL A 94 0.64 -8.91 8.30
N ALA A 95 1.13 -9.31 9.47
CA ALA A 95 2.51 -9.02 9.89
C ALA A 95 3.53 -9.63 8.92
N ASN A 96 3.35 -10.88 8.51
CA ASN A 96 4.25 -11.52 7.56
C ASN A 96 4.29 -10.78 6.21
N ARG A 97 3.13 -10.32 5.71
CA ARG A 97 3.06 -9.52 4.48
C ARG A 97 3.77 -8.18 4.61
N TRP A 98 3.61 -7.46 5.73
CA TRP A 98 4.37 -6.23 5.96
C TRP A 98 5.88 -6.47 6.02
N GLN A 99 6.31 -7.54 6.68
CA GLN A 99 7.73 -7.91 6.75
C GLN A 99 8.30 -8.24 5.36
N GLU A 100 7.57 -8.99 4.55
CA GLU A 100 7.94 -9.31 3.17
C GLU A 100 8.06 -8.04 2.31
N ALA A 101 7.08 -7.14 2.39
CA ALA A 101 7.13 -5.85 1.70
C ALA A 101 8.36 -5.01 2.11
N ILE A 102 8.70 -4.96 3.40
CA ILE A 102 9.91 -4.27 3.88
C ILE A 102 11.17 -4.90 3.28
N ASN A 103 11.25 -6.22 3.23
CA ASN A 103 12.40 -6.93 2.67
C ASN A 103 12.56 -6.66 1.18
N LEU A 104 11.45 -6.59 0.43
CA LEU A 104 11.45 -6.24 -0.98
C LEU A 104 11.84 -4.77 -1.20
N MET A 105 11.36 -3.83 -0.37
CA MET A 105 11.78 -2.42 -0.42
C MET A 105 13.30 -2.26 -0.19
N LYS A 106 13.88 -3.04 0.72
CA LYS A 106 15.33 -3.04 0.98
C LYS A 106 16.16 -3.59 -0.17
N LYS A 107 15.58 -4.46 -1.01
CA LYS A 107 16.25 -5.08 -2.17
C LYS A 107 16.22 -4.21 -3.43
N VAL A 108 15.49 -3.09 -3.42
CA VAL A 108 15.44 -2.18 -4.57
C VAL A 108 16.86 -1.64 -4.86
N PRO A 109 17.41 -1.82 -6.07
CA PRO A 109 18.76 -1.37 -6.41
C PRO A 109 18.89 0.16 -6.33
N GLY A 110 20.05 0.65 -5.90
CA GLY A 110 20.34 2.10 -5.85
C GLY A 110 20.28 2.81 -7.21
N SER A 111 20.43 2.07 -8.31
CA SER A 111 20.29 2.58 -9.69
C SER A 111 18.83 2.70 -10.15
N SER A 112 17.87 2.13 -9.43
CA SER A 112 16.45 2.23 -9.77
C SER A 112 15.94 3.65 -9.53
N LYS A 113 15.05 4.12 -10.43
CA LYS A 113 14.26 5.33 -10.24
C LYS A 113 13.41 5.29 -8.95
N ASN A 114 13.04 4.10 -8.49
CA ASN A 114 12.17 3.88 -7.33
C ASN A 114 12.94 3.84 -6.01
N TYR A 115 14.28 3.81 -6.02
CA TYR A 115 15.09 3.60 -4.82
C TYR A 115 14.76 4.58 -3.69
N LYS A 116 14.73 5.88 -3.99
CA LYS A 116 14.43 6.90 -2.97
C LYS A 116 13.05 6.70 -2.35
N THR A 117 12.05 6.40 -3.17
CA THR A 117 10.69 6.13 -2.73
C THR A 117 10.61 4.86 -1.88
N ALA A 118 11.29 3.80 -2.30
CA ALA A 118 11.36 2.53 -1.57
C ALA A 118 11.93 2.73 -0.16
N GLN A 119 13.09 3.39 -0.05
CA GLN A 119 13.73 3.65 1.24
C GLN A 119 12.87 4.55 2.14
N ALA A 120 12.20 5.55 1.57
CA ALA A 120 11.29 6.42 2.31
C ALA A 120 10.04 5.71 2.86
N LYS A 121 9.62 4.60 2.24
CA LYS A 121 8.43 3.82 2.65
C LYS A 121 8.71 2.83 3.79
N ILE A 122 9.96 2.41 3.97
CA ILE A 122 10.34 1.42 4.99
C ILE A 122 9.83 1.77 6.41
N PRO A 123 10.00 3.00 6.93
CA PRO A 123 9.54 3.33 8.28
C PRO A 123 8.02 3.20 8.45
N GLU A 124 7.25 3.57 7.42
CA GLU A 124 5.79 3.41 7.42
C GLU A 124 5.42 1.93 7.51
N TYR A 125 6.08 1.09 6.72
CA TYR A 125 5.80 -0.35 6.71
C TYR A 125 6.23 -1.03 8.01
N GLN A 126 7.32 -0.57 8.64
CA GLN A 126 7.76 -1.04 9.96
C GLN A 126 6.71 -0.76 11.03
N ASN A 127 6.14 0.45 11.07
CA ASN A 127 5.07 0.77 12.01
C ASN A 127 3.86 -0.15 11.81
N LYS A 128 3.46 -0.39 10.56
CA LYS A 128 2.33 -1.29 10.25
C LYS A 128 2.63 -2.75 10.63
N TRP A 129 3.87 -3.19 10.44
CA TRP A 129 4.34 -4.50 10.87
C TRP A 129 4.26 -4.67 12.39
N GLU A 130 4.73 -3.68 13.15
CA GLU A 130 4.68 -3.68 14.61
C GLU A 130 3.25 -3.69 15.14
N ASP A 131 2.37 -2.88 14.54
CA ASP A 131 0.96 -2.86 14.91
C ASP A 131 0.27 -4.19 14.63
N ALA A 132 0.55 -4.81 13.49
CA ALA A 132 0.04 -6.14 13.17
C ALA A 132 0.56 -7.21 14.15
N LYS A 133 1.83 -7.13 14.55
CA LYS A 133 2.41 -8.01 15.57
C LYS A 133 1.72 -7.88 16.91
N LYS A 134 1.49 -6.66 17.40
CA LYS A 134 0.78 -6.42 18.66
C LYS A 134 -0.62 -7.02 18.64
N LYS A 135 -1.34 -6.89 17.52
CA LYS A 135 -2.67 -7.51 17.35
C LYS A 135 -2.62 -9.03 17.25
N ALA A 136 -1.49 -9.57 16.82
CA ALA A 136 -1.21 -11.00 16.79
C ALA A 136 -0.74 -11.56 18.15
N GLU A 137 -0.61 -10.74 19.19
CA GLU A 137 -0.18 -11.21 20.50
C GLU A 137 -1.27 -12.06 21.19
N PRO A 138 -0.87 -13.03 22.02
CA PRO A 138 -1.80 -13.66 22.93
C PRO A 138 -2.36 -12.65 23.92
N VAL A 139 -3.69 -12.64 24.08
CA VAL A 139 -4.32 -11.96 25.22
C VAL A 139 -3.70 -12.59 26.45
N VAL A 140 -2.95 -11.79 27.21
CA VAL A 140 -2.40 -12.21 28.50
C VAL A 140 -3.58 -12.64 29.35
N LYS A 141 -3.71 -13.94 29.58
CA LYS A 141 -4.68 -14.47 30.54
C LYS A 141 -4.17 -14.02 31.89
N ILE A 142 -4.81 -13.00 32.46
CA ILE A 142 -4.60 -12.66 33.86
C ILE A 142 -5.33 -13.76 34.61
N ASP A 143 -4.60 -14.74 35.14
CA ASP A 143 -5.21 -15.69 36.05
C ASP A 143 -5.78 -14.89 37.23
N PRO A 144 -7.06 -15.09 37.60
CA PRO A 144 -7.72 -14.32 38.66
C PRO A 144 -6.98 -14.39 40.00
N GLU A 145 -6.11 -15.39 40.18
CA GLU A 145 -5.27 -15.58 41.36
C GLU A 145 -4.14 -14.53 41.53
N GLN A 146 -3.80 -13.78 40.46
CA GLN A 146 -2.80 -12.70 40.54
C GLN A 146 -3.43 -11.33 40.82
N LEU A 147 -4.76 -11.19 40.77
CA LEU A 147 -5.45 -9.93 41.09
C LEU A 147 -5.69 -9.77 42.60
N GLU A 148 -5.64 -10.86 43.37
CA GLU A 148 -5.92 -10.84 44.81
C GLU A 148 -4.72 -10.48 45.72
N THR A 149 -3.48 -10.53 45.22
CA THR A 149 -2.29 -10.36 46.08
C THR A 149 -1.80 -8.91 46.24
N ASN A 150 -2.51 -7.91 45.69
CA ASN A 150 -2.24 -6.50 45.99
C ASN A 150 -3.40 -5.85 46.78
N PRO A 151 -3.51 -6.09 48.10
CA PRO A 151 -4.61 -5.59 48.94
C PRO A 151 -4.57 -4.07 49.21
N SER A 152 -3.68 -3.31 48.55
CA SER A 152 -3.49 -1.88 48.84
C SER A 152 -4.68 -0.98 48.47
N PHE A 153 -5.67 -1.50 47.74
CA PHE A 153 -6.87 -0.73 47.36
C PHE A 153 -7.99 -0.75 48.43
N PHE A 154 -8.04 -1.76 49.31
CA PHE A 154 -9.13 -1.94 50.29
C PHE A 154 -8.80 -1.44 51.71
N SER A 155 -7.69 -0.73 51.91
CA SER A 155 -7.29 -0.23 53.24
C SER A 155 -7.85 1.17 53.59
N MET A 156 -8.93 1.63 52.96
CA MET A 156 -9.59 2.88 53.40
C MET A 156 -10.46 2.59 54.64
N PRO A 157 -10.16 3.13 55.84
CA PRO A 157 -11.04 2.98 56.97
C PRO A 157 -12.29 3.83 56.75
N ILE A 158 -13.45 3.17 56.60
CA ILE A 158 -14.74 3.85 56.65
C ILE A 158 -14.98 4.26 58.11
N LYS A 159 -14.57 5.49 58.47
CA LYS A 159 -15.01 6.12 59.73
C LYS A 159 -16.48 6.51 59.58
N GLY A 160 -17.38 5.60 59.95
CA GLY A 160 -18.80 5.90 60.12
C GLY A 160 -18.99 6.84 61.32
N LYS A 161 -19.33 8.10 61.06
CA LYS A 161 -19.96 8.96 62.06
C LYS A 161 -21.47 8.66 62.06
N TYR A 162 -21.92 7.82 62.99
CA TYR A 162 -23.29 7.85 63.46
C TYR A 162 -23.36 8.77 64.67
N GLY A 163 -24.21 9.79 64.62
CA GLY A 163 -24.51 10.67 65.74
C GLY A 163 -25.10 12.00 65.29
N GLY A 164 -26.40 12.19 65.55
CA GLY A 164 -27.17 13.40 65.31
C GLY A 164 -28.64 13.10 65.12
#